data_AF-A0A381XR06-F1
#
_entry.id   AF-A0A381XR06-F1
#
_cell.length_a   1.000
_cell.length_b   1.000
_cell.length_c   1.000
_cell.angle_alpha   90.00
_cell.angle_beta   90.00
_cell.angle_gamma   90.00
#
_symmetry.space_group_name_H-M   'P 1'
#
loop_
_entity.id
_entity.type
_entity.pdbx_description
1 polymer ?
#
loop_
_entity_poly.entity_id
_entity_poly.type
_entity_poly.pdbx_seq_one_letter_code
_entity_poly.pdbx_strand_id
1 'polypeptide(L)'
;MKPWLSVGVILGVVWSTSSFFPESGAPLVTDLGPQAPEVSQDPYDPAGRSFTFCRVRYRQVRREPMGQGWRTDYPDADRNLMLRLSQLTTTPIRRTTHNEPDHIIISLSDDELFGCPFIFMSDVGTVA
;
A
#
# COMPACT_ATOMS: atom_id res chain seq x y z
N MET A 1 22.37 42.14 -52.64
CA MET A 1 20.99 41.95 -52.15
C MET A 1 20.97 40.66 -51.33
N LYS A 2 20.61 40.74 -50.04
CA LYS A 2 20.26 39.60 -49.15
C LYS A 2 18.76 39.26 -49.41
N PRO A 3 18.14 38.14 -48.97
CA PRO A 3 18.64 37.08 -48.07
C PRO A 3 18.03 35.64 -48.29
N TRP A 4 18.26 34.73 -47.32
CA TRP A 4 17.50 33.50 -46.95
C TRP A 4 17.92 32.18 -47.63
N LEU A 5 17.93 31.00 -47.00
CA LEU A 5 17.51 30.50 -45.68
C LEU A 5 18.30 29.18 -45.45
N SER A 6 19.09 29.04 -44.39
CA SER A 6 19.68 27.73 -44.05
C SER A 6 18.64 26.91 -43.29
N VAL A 7 18.16 25.82 -43.90
CA VAL A 7 17.40 24.78 -43.20
C VAL A 7 18.39 24.01 -42.33
N GLY A 8 18.37 24.27 -41.03
CA GLY A 8 19.08 23.44 -40.05
C GLY A 8 18.22 22.23 -39.71
N VAL A 9 18.63 21.05 -40.16
CA VAL A 9 18.11 19.78 -39.61
C VAL A 9 18.82 19.55 -38.29
N ILE A 10 18.13 19.77 -37.17
CA ILE A 10 18.60 19.36 -35.85
C ILE A 10 18.19 17.89 -35.68
N LEU A 11 19.12 16.98 -35.94
CA LEU A 11 19.03 15.59 -35.46
C LEU A 11 19.25 15.61 -33.95
N GLY A 12 18.16 15.74 -33.20
CA GLY A 12 18.16 15.55 -31.75
C GLY A 12 18.27 14.06 -31.42
N VAL A 13 19.46 13.61 -31.05
CA VAL A 13 19.63 12.33 -30.37
C VAL A 13 19.12 12.50 -28.95
N VAL A 14 17.90 11.99 -28.68
CA VAL A 14 17.38 11.93 -27.30
C VAL A 14 18.08 10.78 -26.59
N TRP A 15 19.08 11.12 -25.76
CA TRP A 15 19.56 10.22 -24.72
C TRP A 15 18.49 10.18 -23.63
N SER A 16 17.78 9.07 -23.52
CA SER A 16 16.94 8.76 -22.37
C SER A 16 17.84 8.57 -21.16
N THR A 17 18.12 9.63 -20.40
CA THR A 17 18.77 9.50 -19.08
C THR A 17 17.72 9.05 -18.07
N SER A 18 17.37 7.77 -18.12
CA SER A 18 16.72 7.07 -17.02
C SER A 18 17.76 6.88 -15.91
N SER A 19 17.98 7.91 -15.11
CA SER A 19 18.93 7.87 -14.00
C SER A 19 18.52 8.78 -12.85
N PHE A 20 17.27 8.68 -12.38
CA PHE A 20 16.90 9.15 -11.03
C PHE A 20 15.78 8.29 -10.45
N PHE A 21 16.12 7.03 -10.15
CA PHE A 21 15.56 6.35 -8.99
C PHE A 21 16.75 5.93 -8.14
N PRO A 22 16.88 6.36 -6.88
CA PRO A 22 17.81 5.72 -5.97
C PRO A 22 17.31 4.29 -5.78
N GLU A 23 18.15 3.34 -6.19
CA GLU A 23 18.04 1.92 -5.89
C GLU A 23 17.99 1.78 -4.36
N SER A 24 16.78 1.75 -3.80
CA SER A 24 16.61 1.22 -2.45
C SER A 24 17.10 -0.22 -2.54
N GLY A 25 18.25 -0.51 -1.94
CA GLY A 25 18.84 -1.85 -1.85
C GLY A 25 18.00 -2.80 -0.99
N ALA A 26 16.70 -2.86 -1.23
CA ALA A 26 15.83 -3.89 -0.71
C ALA A 26 16.23 -5.20 -1.40
N PRO A 27 16.64 -6.23 -0.66
CA PRO A 27 17.00 -7.50 -1.25
C PRO A 27 15.80 -8.07 -2.01
N LEU A 28 16.07 -8.70 -3.16
CA LEU A 28 15.09 -9.52 -3.88
C LEU A 28 14.57 -10.60 -2.93
N VAL A 29 13.30 -10.49 -2.55
CA VAL A 29 12.60 -11.50 -1.74
C VAL A 29 12.42 -12.75 -2.60
N THR A 30 13.38 -13.67 -2.53
CA THR A 30 13.38 -14.96 -3.24
C THR A 30 12.89 -16.13 -2.39
N ASP A 31 12.13 -15.88 -1.33
CA ASP A 31 11.53 -16.94 -0.52
C ASP A 31 10.14 -16.53 -0.02
N LEU A 32 9.08 -16.98 -0.72
CA LEU A 32 7.70 -16.87 -0.25
C LEU A 32 7.31 -18.14 0.52
N GLY A 33 8.01 -18.38 1.63
CA GLY A 33 7.48 -19.13 2.77
C GLY A 33 6.35 -18.35 3.47
N PRO A 34 5.65 -18.95 4.46
CA PRO A 34 4.53 -18.30 5.13
C PRO A 34 5.04 -17.23 6.10
N GLN A 35 5.39 -16.07 5.56
CA GLN A 35 5.61 -14.83 6.27
C GLN A 35 5.33 -13.71 5.27
N ALA A 36 4.04 -13.41 5.09
CA ALA A 36 3.70 -12.01 4.84
C ALA A 36 4.34 -11.22 6.00
N PRO A 37 5.10 -10.15 5.74
CA PRO A 37 5.74 -9.40 6.81
C PRO A 37 4.66 -9.05 7.82
N GLU A 38 4.87 -9.48 9.05
CA GLU A 38 4.07 -9.16 10.22
C GLU A 38 3.95 -7.64 10.27
N VAL A 39 2.79 -7.10 9.90
CA VAL A 39 2.54 -5.67 9.99
C VAL A 39 2.37 -5.30 11.45
N SER A 40 3.14 -4.26 11.80
CA SER A 40 3.21 -3.44 13.01
C SER A 40 3.93 -4.04 14.21
N GLN A 41 5.24 -3.79 14.23
CA GLN A 41 6.01 -3.59 15.46
C GLN A 41 5.39 -2.42 16.24
N ASP A 42 4.76 -2.76 17.36
CA ASP A 42 4.16 -1.93 18.42
C ASP A 42 3.31 -0.70 17.98
N PRO A 43 1.96 -0.77 18.07
CA PRO A 43 1.09 0.36 17.78
C PRO A 43 1.30 1.52 18.76
N TYR A 44 1.45 2.74 18.25
CA TYR A 44 1.32 3.95 19.06
C TYR A 44 -0.10 4.51 18.89
N ASP A 45 -1.01 4.10 19.79
CA ASP A 45 -2.34 4.70 19.94
C ASP A 45 -2.61 5.01 21.42
N PRO A 46 -2.05 6.11 21.95
CA PRO A 46 -2.13 6.43 23.38
C PRO A 46 -3.56 6.64 23.89
N ALA A 47 -4.53 6.85 22.99
CA ALA A 47 -5.94 7.01 23.34
C ALA A 47 -6.79 5.75 23.08
N GLY A 48 -6.29 4.76 22.31
CA GLY A 48 -7.09 3.63 21.85
C GLY A 48 -8.33 4.01 21.03
N ARG A 49 -8.33 5.23 20.45
CA ARG A 49 -9.49 5.86 19.81
C ARG A 49 -9.18 6.35 18.40
N SER A 50 -7.99 6.07 17.91
CA SER A 50 -7.58 6.49 16.57
C SER A 50 -8.30 5.63 15.53
N PHE A 51 -8.72 6.24 14.43
CA PHE A 51 -9.27 5.49 13.31
C PHE A 51 -8.24 4.44 12.89
N THR A 52 -8.71 3.20 12.72
CA THR A 52 -7.87 2.08 12.36
C THR A 52 -8.53 1.31 11.23
N PHE A 53 -7.79 1.12 10.15
CA PHE A 53 -8.21 0.25 9.06
C PHE A 53 -7.96 -1.20 9.47
N CYS A 54 -9.03 -1.97 9.66
CA CYS A 54 -8.93 -3.41 9.93
C CYS A 54 -9.25 -4.21 8.67
N ARG A 55 -8.24 -4.87 8.10
CA ARG A 55 -8.40 -5.80 6.99
C ARG A 55 -8.67 -7.20 7.50
N VAL A 56 -9.67 -7.86 6.96
CA VAL A 56 -9.94 -9.25 7.28
C VAL A 56 -9.13 -10.18 6.37
N ARG A 57 -8.31 -11.03 6.99
CA ARG A 57 -7.70 -12.20 6.38
C ARG A 57 -8.66 -13.37 6.46
N TYR A 58 -8.80 -14.07 5.34
CA TYR A 58 -9.59 -15.31 5.25
C TYR A 58 -8.85 -16.38 4.44
N ARG A 59 -9.34 -17.62 4.53
CA ARG A 59 -8.86 -18.73 3.70
C ARG A 59 -9.44 -18.61 2.30
N GLN A 60 -8.56 -18.53 1.30
CA GLN A 60 -8.95 -18.47 -0.10
C GLN A 60 -9.24 -19.88 -0.66
N VAL A 61 -10.37 -20.07 -1.35
CA VAL A 61 -10.74 -21.36 -2.02
C VAL A 61 -11.02 -21.23 -3.51
N ARG A 62 -11.10 -20.00 -4.03
CA ARG A 62 -11.22 -19.74 -5.47
C ARG A 62 -10.07 -18.85 -5.93
N ARG A 63 -9.76 -18.88 -7.21
CA ARG A 63 -8.80 -17.96 -7.84
C ARG A 63 -9.57 -17.03 -8.77
N GLU A 64 -9.22 -15.75 -8.75
CA GLU A 64 -9.71 -14.78 -9.72
C GLU A 64 -8.57 -14.29 -10.63
N PRO A 65 -8.86 -13.91 -11.89
CA PRO A 65 -7.87 -13.24 -12.73
C PRO A 65 -7.49 -11.90 -12.10
N MET A 66 -6.19 -11.60 -12.05
CA MET A 66 -5.61 -10.34 -11.53
C MET A 66 -5.82 -10.06 -10.03
N GLY A 67 -6.50 -10.93 -9.28
CA GLY A 67 -6.63 -10.83 -7.82
C GLY A 67 -5.75 -11.81 -7.06
N GLN A 68 -5.53 -11.50 -5.78
CA GLN A 68 -4.76 -12.26 -4.80
C GLN A 68 -5.61 -12.53 -3.55
N GLY A 69 -6.94 -12.57 -3.69
CA GLY A 69 -7.87 -12.75 -2.59
C GLY A 69 -7.76 -11.61 -1.57
N TRP A 70 -7.78 -11.95 -0.27
CA TRP A 70 -7.75 -10.93 0.78
C TRP A 70 -6.50 -10.03 0.75
N ARG A 71 -5.43 -10.46 0.07
CA ARG A 71 -4.16 -9.73 -0.07
C ARG A 71 -4.14 -8.79 -1.26
N THR A 72 -5.19 -8.71 -2.06
CA THR A 72 -5.25 -7.74 -3.17
C THR A 72 -5.05 -6.32 -2.64
N ASP A 73 -4.08 -5.64 -3.25
CA ASP A 73 -3.55 -4.31 -2.93
C ASP A 73 -2.99 -4.14 -1.51
N TYR A 74 -2.82 -5.22 -0.76
CA TYR A 74 -2.22 -5.18 0.58
C TYR A 74 -0.68 -5.20 0.49
N PRO A 75 0.05 -4.42 1.31
CA PRO A 75 -0.45 -3.51 2.35
C PRO A 75 -0.68 -2.07 1.88
N ASP A 76 -0.36 -1.75 0.62
CA ASP A 76 -0.26 -0.38 0.13
C ASP A 76 -1.60 0.35 0.14
N ALA A 77 -2.70 -0.30 -0.23
CA ALA A 77 -4.04 0.30 -0.19
C ALA A 77 -4.42 0.73 1.24
N ASP A 78 -4.12 -0.10 2.23
CA ASP A 78 -4.49 0.13 3.63
C ASP A 78 -3.70 1.33 4.17
N ARG A 79 -2.38 1.34 3.95
CA ARG A 79 -1.50 2.46 4.32
C ARG A 79 -1.89 3.74 3.59
N ASN A 80 -2.20 3.66 2.30
CA ASN A 80 -2.58 4.83 1.50
C ASN A 80 -3.92 5.41 1.96
N LEU A 81 -4.93 4.61 2.29
CA LEU A 81 -6.18 5.14 2.82
C LEU A 81 -5.92 5.90 4.12
N MET A 82 -5.18 5.29 5.05
CA MET A 82 -4.84 5.92 6.33
C MET A 82 -4.07 7.24 6.11
N LEU A 83 -3.08 7.24 5.23
CA LEU A 83 -2.32 8.44 4.87
C LEU A 83 -3.23 9.54 4.33
N ARG A 84 -4.07 9.23 3.32
CA ARG A 84 -4.96 10.23 2.72
C ARG A 84 -6.02 10.72 3.69
N LEU A 85 -6.56 9.85 4.54
CA LEU A 85 -7.49 10.23 5.60
C LEU A 85 -6.85 11.27 6.53
N SER A 86 -5.58 11.10 6.89
CA SER A 86 -4.85 12.05 7.75
C SER A 86 -4.48 13.37 7.06
N GLN A 87 -4.34 13.37 5.73
CA GLN A 87 -4.00 14.57 4.95
C GLN A 87 -5.25 15.40 4.61
N LEU A 88 -6.39 14.74 4.42
CA LEU A 88 -7.62 15.35 3.91
C LEU A 88 -8.65 15.61 5.01
N THR A 89 -8.43 15.13 6.23
CA THR A 89 -9.34 15.30 7.37
C THR A 89 -8.56 15.57 8.66
N THR A 90 -9.27 15.94 9.72
CA THR A 90 -8.70 16.07 11.07
C THR A 90 -8.80 14.76 11.88
N THR A 91 -9.21 13.65 11.25
CA THR A 91 -9.41 12.36 11.91
C THR A 91 -8.07 11.82 12.43
N PRO A 92 -7.93 11.55 13.74
CA PRO A 92 -6.76 10.85 14.26
C PRO A 92 -6.69 9.45 13.65
N ILE A 93 -5.52 9.05 13.18
CA ILE A 93 -5.26 7.71 12.62
C ILE A 93 -4.27 6.95 13.50
N ARG A 94 -4.41 5.63 13.56
CA ARG A 94 -3.42 4.76 14.20
C ARG A 94 -2.10 4.86 13.45
N ARG A 95 -1.01 4.92 14.21
CA ARG A 95 0.35 5.02 13.69
C ARG A 95 1.27 4.06 14.41
N THR A 96 2.37 3.70 13.76
CA THR A 96 3.47 2.96 14.38
C THR A 96 4.26 3.89 15.30
N THR A 97 5.16 3.33 16.11
CA THR A 97 6.18 4.06 16.89
C THR A 97 7.04 5.03 16.05
N HIS A 98 7.15 4.79 14.74
CA HIS A 98 7.90 5.62 13.80
C HIS A 98 7.01 6.69 13.11
N ASN A 99 5.78 6.89 13.60
CA ASN A 99 4.81 7.85 13.08
C ASN A 99 4.36 7.56 11.63
N GLU A 100 4.39 6.29 11.21
CA GLU A 100 3.85 5.86 9.92
C GLU A 100 2.37 5.42 10.04
N PRO A 101 1.52 5.62 9.01
CA PRO A 101 0.15 5.10 9.01
C PRO A 101 0.11 3.59 9.18
N ASP A 102 -0.76 3.11 10.07
CA ASP A 102 -0.82 1.72 10.47
C ASP A 102 -2.20 1.09 10.25
N HIS A 103 -2.26 -0.22 9.96
CA HIS A 103 -3.47 -1.00 9.70
C HIS A 103 -3.36 -2.39 10.35
N ILE A 104 -4.49 -2.99 10.73
CA ILE A 104 -4.52 -4.28 11.43
C ILE A 104 -5.03 -5.35 10.47
N ILE A 105 -4.42 -6.53 10.51
CA ILE A 105 -5.02 -7.73 9.93
C ILE A 105 -5.72 -8.51 11.04
N ILE A 106 -7.01 -8.81 10.83
CA ILE A 106 -7.82 -9.63 11.73
C ILE A 106 -8.44 -10.80 10.97
N SER A 107 -8.98 -11.79 11.66
CA SER A 107 -9.89 -12.79 11.12
C SER A 107 -11.32 -12.56 11.65
N LEU A 108 -12.34 -13.08 10.94
CA LEU A 108 -13.74 -12.89 11.32
C LEU A 108 -14.12 -13.54 12.66
N SER A 109 -13.31 -14.50 13.12
CA SER A 109 -13.45 -15.21 14.39
C SER A 109 -12.84 -14.48 15.57
N ASP A 110 -12.10 -13.40 15.32
CA ASP A 110 -11.30 -12.73 16.34
C ASP A 110 -12.20 -11.73 17.10
N ASP A 111 -12.17 -11.76 18.43
CA ASP A 111 -12.98 -10.86 19.26
C ASP A 111 -12.57 -9.38 19.07
N GLU A 112 -11.31 -9.14 18.68
CA GLU A 112 -10.76 -7.83 18.32
C GLU A 112 -11.53 -7.16 17.19
N LEU A 113 -12.27 -7.92 16.38
CA LEU A 113 -13.13 -7.41 15.32
C LEU A 113 -14.13 -6.37 15.87
N PHE A 114 -14.63 -6.55 17.09
CA PHE A 114 -15.58 -5.62 17.71
C PHE A 114 -14.92 -4.30 18.17
N GLY A 115 -13.59 -4.24 18.21
CA GLY A 115 -12.82 -3.03 18.45
C GLY A 115 -12.53 -2.22 17.18
N CYS A 116 -12.80 -2.76 15.99
CA CYS A 116 -12.48 -2.12 14.73
C CYS A 116 -13.54 -1.10 14.31
N PRO A 117 -13.21 0.21 14.21
CA PRO A 117 -14.17 1.23 13.76
C PRO A 117 -14.49 1.11 12.27
N PHE A 118 -13.64 0.42 11.50
CA PHE A 118 -13.82 0.17 10.09
C PHE A 118 -13.22 -1.18 9.71
N ILE A 119 -14.04 -2.02 9.09
CA ILE A 119 -13.66 -3.36 8.63
C ILE A 119 -13.69 -3.37 7.11
N PHE A 120 -12.63 -3.90 6.51
CA PHE A 120 -12.49 -4.06 5.07
C PHE A 120 -12.19 -5.51 4.70
N MET A 121 -12.87 -5.98 3.66
CA MET A 121 -12.66 -7.28 3.04
C MET A 121 -12.52 -7.09 1.54
N SER A 122 -11.38 -7.47 0.99
CA SER A 122 -11.13 -7.50 -0.46
C SER A 122 -11.51 -8.88 -1.02
N ASP A 123 -11.90 -8.94 -2.30
CA ASP A 123 -12.06 -10.15 -3.10
C ASP A 123 -12.87 -11.30 -2.46
N VAL A 124 -13.94 -10.94 -1.72
CA VAL A 124 -14.73 -11.86 -0.90
C VAL A 124 -15.36 -13.03 -1.65
N GLY A 125 -15.48 -12.95 -2.98
CA GLY A 125 -15.91 -14.09 -3.81
C GLY A 125 -14.99 -15.32 -3.71
N THR A 126 -13.76 -15.12 -3.22
CA THR A 126 -12.75 -16.17 -3.04
C THR A 126 -12.74 -16.79 -1.64
N VAL A 127 -13.58 -16.30 -0.71
CA VAL A 127 -13.74 -16.80 0.67
C VAL A 127 -14.23 -18.24 0.71
N ALA A 128 -13.76 -18.98 1.72
CA ALA A 128 -14.12 -20.36 2.05
C ALA A 128 -15.31 -20.49 3.01
#